data_AF-A0A0J5GP21-F1
#
_entry.id   AF-A0A0J5GP21-F1
#
_cell.length_a   1.000
_cell.length_b   1.000
_cell.length_c   1.000
_cell.angle_alpha   90.00
_cell.angle_beta   90.00
_cell.angle_gamma   90.00
#
_symmetry.space_group_name_H-M   'P 1'
#
loop_
_entity.id
_entity.type
_entity.pdbx_description
1 polymer ?
#
loop_
_entity_poly.entity_id
_entity_poly.type
_entity_poly.pdbx_seq_one_letter_code
_entity_poly.pdbx_strand_id
1 'polypeptide(L)' 'MEKEIQEQIEFLKQQLEQGKHRARLLEEIEVKLIEMKVIAEEILRDELSSFEKEAMNERFHLLQVEVVELQKKLAPQMVH' A
#
# COMPACT_ATOMS: atom_id res chain seq x y z
N MET A 1 17.43 35.57 -9.42
CA MET A 1 16.10 35.47 -10.06
C MET A 1 15.97 34.27 -10.99
N GLU A 2 16.62 34.21 -12.16
CA GLU A 2 16.40 33.08 -13.10
C GLU A 2 16.83 31.71 -12.57
N LYS A 3 18.00 31.65 -11.91
CA LYS A 3 18.49 30.45 -11.21
C LYS A 3 17.57 29.99 -10.07
N GLU A 4 17.02 30.94 -9.33
CA GLU A 4 16.14 30.70 -8.18
C GLU A 4 14.77 30.16 -8.63
N ILE A 5 14.24 30.67 -9.76
CA ILE A 5 13.04 30.13 -10.40
C ILE A 5 13.29 28.70 -10.88
N GLN A 6 14.47 28.42 -11.47
CA GLN A 6 14.82 27.08 -11.91
C GLN A 6 14.92 26.08 -10.76
N GLU A 7 15.52 26.49 -9.62
CA GLU A 7 15.59 25.68 -8.41
C GLU A 7 14.20 25.39 -7.83
N GLN A 8 13.30 26.36 -7.82
CA GLN A 8 11.90 26.18 -7.39
C GLN A 8 11.13 25.21 -8.28
N ILE A 9 11.30 25.31 -9.60
CA ILE A 9 10.65 24.40 -10.56
C ILE A 9 11.13 22.96 -10.33
N GLU A 10 12.44 22.77 -10.12
CA GLU A 10 12.99 21.44 -9.89
C GLU A 10 12.51 20.84 -8.57
N PHE A 11 12.47 21.65 -7.51
CA PHE A 11 11.86 21.25 -6.24
C PHE A 11 10.40 20.81 -6.41
N LEU A 12 9.58 21.60 -7.11
CA LEU A 12 8.17 21.28 -7.35
C LEU A 12 7.99 19.98 -8.15
N LYS A 13 8.86 19.71 -9.14
CA LYS A 13 8.86 18.44 -9.88
C LYS A 13 9.17 17.26 -8.97
N GLN A 14 10.15 17.38 -8.10
CA GLN A 14 10.49 16.34 -7.13
C GLN A 14 9.31 16.07 -6.17
N GLN A 15 8.68 17.12 -5.66
CA GLN A 15 7.49 17.00 -4.81
C GLN A 15 6.33 16.32 -5.55
N LEU A 16 6.11 16.67 -6.83
CA LEU A 16 5.08 16.04 -7.65
C LEU A 16 5.34 14.55 -7.86
N GLU A 17 6.56 14.14 -8.19
CA GLU A 17 6.90 12.73 -8.37
C GLU A 17 6.82 11.94 -7.06
N GLN A 18 7.22 12.54 -5.94
CA GLN A 18 7.00 11.95 -4.61
C GLN A 18 5.49 11.75 -4.33
N GLY A 19 4.67 12.76 -4.64
CA GLY A 19 3.21 12.67 -4.49
C GLY A 19 2.60 11.55 -5.33
N LYS A 20 2.99 11.44 -6.60
CA LYS A 20 2.55 10.36 -7.50
C LYS A 20 2.98 8.98 -7.00
N HIS A 21 4.21 8.87 -6.51
CA HIS A 21 4.71 7.61 -5.96
C HIS A 21 3.91 7.18 -4.73
N ARG A 22 3.64 8.11 -3.81
CA ARG A 22 2.80 7.85 -2.62
C ARG A 22 1.37 7.47 -3.00
N ALA A 23 0.78 8.13 -3.99
CA ALA A 23 -0.57 7.79 -4.47
C ALA A 23 -0.64 6.34 -4.96
N ARG A 24 0.34 5.88 -5.77
CA ARG A 24 0.39 4.49 -6.24
C ARG A 24 0.54 3.48 -5.10
N LEU A 25 1.37 3.79 -4.10
CA LEU A 25 1.51 2.93 -2.92
C LEU A 25 0.21 2.82 -2.12
N LEU A 26 -0.54 3.92 -2.00
CA LEU A 26 -1.84 3.92 -1.32
C LEU A 26 -2.88 3.10 -2.09
N GLU A 27 -2.93 3.23 -3.42
CA GLU A 27 -3.77 2.38 -4.28
C GLU A 27 -3.44 0.89 -4.10
N GLU A 28 -2.15 0.54 -4.03
CA GLU A 28 -1.72 -0.85 -3.84
C GLU A 28 -2.12 -1.39 -2.46
N ILE A 29 -2.02 -0.57 -1.41
CA ILE A 29 -2.49 -0.92 -0.06
C ILE A 29 -4.01 -1.14 -0.07
N GLU A 30 -4.77 -0.24 -0.70
CA GLU A 30 -6.23 -0.33 -0.75
C GLU A 30 -6.69 -1.64 -1.41
N VAL A 31 -6.09 -2.02 -2.54
CA VAL A 31 -6.38 -3.29 -3.22
C VAL A 31 -6.17 -4.48 -2.28
N LYS A 32 -5.05 -4.51 -1.54
CA LYS A 32 -4.76 -5.61 -0.59
C LYS A 32 -5.72 -5.63 0.60
N LEU A 33 -6.11 -4.47 1.12
CA LEU A 33 -7.10 -4.37 2.19
C LEU A 33 -8.49 -4.83 1.74
N ILE A 34 -8.88 -4.53 0.50
CA ILE A 34 -10.12 -5.04 -0.09
C ILE A 34 -10.05 -6.57 -0.21
N GLU A 35 -8.94 -7.13 -0.67
CA GLU A 35 -8.75 -8.59 -0.75
C GLU A 35 -8.85 -9.24 0.64
N MET A 36 -8.20 -8.66 1.66
CA MET A 36 -8.32 -9.11 3.04
C MET A 36 -9.76 -9.07 3.55
N LYS A 37 -10.52 -8.02 3.21
CA LYS A 37 -11.94 -7.91 3.57
C LYS A 37 -12.75 -9.04 2.93
N VAL A 38 -12.55 -9.31 1.64
CA VAL A 38 -13.24 -10.40 0.93
C VAL A 38 -12.94 -11.74 1.59
N ILE A 39 -11.67 -12.02 1.92
CA ILE A 39 -11.30 -13.25 2.62
C ILE A 39 -12.03 -13.38 3.97
N ALA A 40 -12.06 -12.31 4.76
CA ALA A 40 -12.74 -12.32 6.05
C ALA A 40 -14.26 -12.56 5.90
N GLU A 41 -14.88 -12.00 4.87
CA GLU A 41 -16.30 -12.22 4.58
C GLU A 41 -16.58 -13.65 4.11
N GLU A 42 -15.69 -14.26 3.31
CA GLU A 42 -15.84 -15.64 2.83
C GLU A 42 -15.63 -16.68 3.94
N ILE A 43 -14.68 -16.47 4.86
CA ILE A 43 -14.45 -17.37 6.01
C ILE A 43 -15.70 -17.46 6.92
N LEU A 44 -16.48 -16.39 7.02
CA LEU A 44 -17.72 -16.34 7.80
C LEU A 44 -18.88 -17.09 7.15
N ARG A 45 -18.81 -17.36 5.85
CA ARG A 45 -19.77 -18.22 5.16
C ARG A 45 -19.40 -19.65 5.51
N ASP A 46 -20.24 -20.33 6.29
CA ASP A 46 -19.95 -21.65 6.88
C ASP A 46 -19.95 -22.81 5.86
N GLU A 47 -19.67 -22.48 4.60
CA GLU A 47 -19.64 -23.35 3.43
C GLU A 47 -18.23 -23.90 3.16
N LEU A 48 -17.20 -23.31 3.80
CA LEU A 48 -15.81 -23.69 3.61
C LEU A 48 -15.39 -24.83 4.55
N SER A 49 -14.67 -25.79 3.99
CA SER A 49 -13.96 -26.82 4.74
C SER A 49 -12.84 -26.23 5.60
N SER A 50 -12.37 -27.01 6.57
CA SER A 50 -11.23 -26.61 7.42
C SER A 50 -9.97 -26.31 6.59
N PHE A 51 -9.75 -27.05 5.51
CA PHE A 51 -8.60 -26.86 4.62
C PHE A 51 -8.69 -25.55 3.84
N GLU A 52 -9.87 -25.21 3.33
CA GLU A 52 -10.10 -23.94 2.63
C GLU A 52 -9.97 -22.74 3.58
N LYS A 53 -10.50 -22.87 4.81
CA LYS A 53 -10.33 -21.84 5.86
C LYS A 53 -8.85 -21.63 6.21
N GLU A 54 -8.05 -22.69 6.27
CA GLU A 54 -6.61 -22.61 6.53
C GLU A 54 -5.86 -21.92 5.38
N ALA A 55 -6.09 -22.32 4.14
CA ALA A 55 -5.50 -21.67 2.96
C ALA A 55 -5.87 -20.17 2.87
N MET A 56 -7.12 -19.82 3.19
CA MET A 56 -7.56 -18.42 3.24
C MET A 56 -6.86 -17.63 4.35
N ASN A 57 -6.66 -18.23 5.53
CA ASN A 57 -5.91 -17.59 6.62
C ASN A 57 -4.44 -17.37 6.26
N GLU A 58 -3.79 -18.32 5.59
CA GLU A 58 -2.43 -18.14 5.07
C GLU A 58 -2.37 -16.96 4.09
N ARG A 59 -3.32 -16.90 3.15
CA ARG A 59 -3.39 -15.79 2.19
C ARG A 59 -3.61 -14.45 2.89
N PHE A 60 -4.50 -14.40 3.89
CA PHE A 60 -4.75 -13.20 4.69
C PHE A 60 -3.47 -12.74 5.40
N HIS A 61 -2.71 -13.66 5.99
CA HIS A 61 -1.46 -13.34 6.67
C HIS A 61 -0.40 -12.79 5.70
N LEU A 62 -0.29 -13.36 4.50
CA LEU A 62 0.60 -12.84 3.47
C LEU A 62 0.23 -11.40 3.08
N LEU A 63 -1.06 -11.12 2.89
CA LEU A 63 -1.54 -9.77 2.59
C LEU A 63 -1.23 -8.77 3.71
N GLN A 64 -1.34 -9.18 4.98
CA GLN A 64 -0.94 -8.34 6.11
C GLN A 64 0.54 -7.97 6.05
N VAL A 65 1.41 -8.94 5.76
CA VAL A 65 2.86 -8.70 5.62
C VAL A 65 3.12 -7.72 4.48
N GLU A 66 2.49 -7.93 3.32
CA GLU A 66 2.62 -7.04 2.16
C GLU A 66 2.16 -5.61 2.46
N VAL A 67 1.03 -5.43 3.14
CA VAL A 67 0.54 -4.11 3.56
C VAL A 67 1.53 -3.42 4.49
N VAL A 68 2.09 -4.13 5.47
CA VAL A 68 3.11 -3.58 6.37
C VAL A 68 4.35 -3.12 5.59
N GLU A 69 4.81 -3.90 4.61
CA GLU A 69 5.95 -3.51 3.78
C GLU A 69 5.65 -2.28 2.90
N LEU A 70 4.42 -2.16 2.37
CA LEU A 70 4.01 -0.96 1.63
C LEU A 70 3.89 0.27 2.52
N GLN A 71 3.40 0.11 3.75
CA GLN A 71 3.34 1.18 4.74
C GLN A 71 4.74 1.67 5.14
N LYS A 72 5.72 0.78 5.25
CA LYS A 72 7.13 1.15 5.46
C LYS A 72 7.69 2.00 4.31
N LYS A 73 7.29 1.73 3.06
CA LYS A 73 7.68 2.53 1.89
C LYS A 73 7.02 3.91 1.86
N LEU A 74 5.84 4.05 2.46
CA LEU A 74 5.13 5.32 2.63
C LEU A 74 5.72 6.18 3.76
N ALA A 75 6.33 5.56 4.77
CA ALA A 75 6.92 6.27 5.88
C ALA A 75 7.92 7.32 5.35
N PRO A 76 7.87 8.57 5.85
CA PRO A 76 8.77 9.60 5.37
C PRO A 76 10.21 9.14 5.64
N GLN A 77 10.99 8.93 4.56
CA GLN A 77 12.43 9.00 4.68
C GLN A 77 12.71 10.41 5.17
N MET A 78 13.11 10.54 6.44
CA MET A 78 13.47 11.83 7.02
C MET A 78 14.54 12.44 6.13
N VAL A 79 14.17 13.53 5.45
CA VAL A 79 15.12 14.34 4.68
C VAL A 79 15.97 15.06 5.73
N HIS A 80 17.20 14.58 5.93
CA HIS A 80 18.24 15.28 6.69
C HIS A 80 18.83 16.41 5.84
#